data_AF-A0A2A2H5X8-F1
#
_entry.id   AF-A0A2A2H5X8-F1
#
_cell.length_a   1.000
_cell.length_b   1.000
_cell.length_c   1.000
_cell.angle_alpha   90.00
_cell.angle_beta   90.00
_cell.angle_gamma   90.00
#
_symmetry.space_group_name_H-M   'P 1'
#
loop_
_entity.id
_entity.type
_entity.pdbx_description
1 polymer ?
#
loop_
_entity_poly.entity_id
_entity_poly.type
_entity_poly.pdbx_seq_one_letter_code
_entity_poly.pdbx_strand_id
1 'polypeptide(L)'
;MNYKNNVELLDMKKLTTLDFVVEKLKELDFDFERKATCVAWTTFPYNEENLKTVEKALKKLNWRVEEYILNYDENLIFVKKDLE
;
A
#
# COMPACT_ATOMS: atom_id res chain seq x y z
N MET A 1 30.98 2.57 -14.18
CA MET A 1 29.53 2.28 -14.31
C MET A 1 28.99 1.86 -12.96
N ASN A 2 28.03 2.62 -12.42
CA ASN A 2 27.55 2.47 -11.05
C ASN A 2 26.35 1.52 -11.02
N TYR A 3 26.62 0.21 -10.97
CA TYR A 3 25.59 -0.83 -11.00
C TYR A 3 24.73 -0.87 -9.73
N LYS A 4 25.19 -0.30 -8.61
CA LYS A 4 24.43 -0.25 -7.35
C LYS A 4 23.17 0.63 -7.43
N ASN A 5 23.27 1.80 -8.06
CA ASN A 5 22.13 2.73 -8.16
C ASN A 5 20.98 2.17 -9.01
N ASN A 6 21.28 1.32 -10.01
CA ASN A 6 20.23 0.69 -10.82
C ASN A 6 19.49 -0.40 -10.05
N VAL A 7 20.17 -1.13 -9.14
CA VAL A 7 19.53 -2.17 -8.33
C VAL A 7 18.60 -1.58 -7.29
N GLU A 8 18.97 -0.46 -6.64
CA GLU A 8 18.09 0.24 -5.69
C GLU A 8 16.86 0.85 -6.40
N LEU A 9 17.02 1.39 -7.61
CA LEU A 9 15.90 1.85 -8.45
C LEU A 9 15.02 0.70 -8.96
N LEU A 10 15.58 -0.51 -9.15
CA LEU A 10 14.85 -1.73 -9.51
C LEU A 10 14.10 -2.32 -8.31
N ASP A 11 14.63 -2.23 -7.09
CA ASP A 11 13.95 -2.68 -5.87
C ASP A 11 12.78 -1.75 -5.50
N MET A 12 12.91 -0.44 -5.74
CA MET A 12 11.79 0.51 -5.65
C MET A 12 10.75 0.33 -6.76
N LYS A 13 11.05 -0.40 -7.84
CA LYS A 13 10.10 -0.74 -8.91
C LYS A 13 9.65 -2.20 -8.87
N LYS A 14 9.75 -2.89 -7.73
CA LYS A 14 9.18 -4.24 -7.61
C LYS A 14 7.68 -4.16 -7.93
N LEU A 15 7.31 -4.78 -9.05
CA LEU A 15 5.95 -4.92 -9.53
C LEU A 15 5.10 -5.44 -8.37
N THR A 16 4.16 -4.64 -7.90
CA THR A 16 3.37 -5.01 -6.74
C THR A 16 2.22 -5.87 -7.26
N THR A 17 2.28 -7.18 -7.06
CA THR A 17 1.22 -8.08 -7.53
C THR A 17 -0.05 -7.88 -6.70
N LEU A 18 -1.21 -8.11 -7.31
CA LEU A 18 -2.50 -7.94 -6.63
C LEU A 18 -2.59 -8.73 -5.33
N ASP A 19 -2.14 -9.99 -5.33
CA ASP A 19 -2.17 -10.84 -4.13
C ASP A 19 -1.26 -10.31 -3.01
N PHE A 20 -0.07 -9.79 -3.34
CA PHE A 20 0.79 -9.16 -2.36
C PHE A 20 0.15 -7.92 -1.74
N VAL A 21 -0.46 -7.05 -2.56
CA VAL A 21 -1.16 -5.86 -2.05
C VAL A 21 -2.33 -6.26 -1.15
N VAL A 22 -3.12 -7.26 -1.56
CA VAL A 22 -4.24 -7.77 -0.77
C VAL A 22 -3.77 -8.31 0.58
N GLU A 23 -2.67 -9.07 0.61
CA GLU A 23 -2.08 -9.59 1.85
C GLU A 23 -1.64 -8.44 2.77
N LYS A 24 -0.92 -7.45 2.24
CA LYS A 24 -0.49 -6.27 3.01
C LYS A 24 -1.65 -5.45 3.56
N LEU A 25 -2.72 -5.29 2.81
CA LEU A 25 -3.92 -4.59 3.28
C LEU A 25 -4.67 -5.38 4.36
N LYS A 26 -4.70 -6.71 4.29
CA LYS A 26 -5.25 -7.56 5.37
C LYS A 26 -4.42 -7.47 6.64
N GLU A 27 -3.09 -7.45 6.52
CA GLU A 27 -2.21 -7.24 7.67
C GLU A 27 -2.48 -5.89 8.33
N LEU A 28 -2.69 -4.83 7.53
CA LEU A 28 -3.05 -3.51 8.05
C LEU A 28 -4.37 -3.55 8.82
N ASP A 29 -5.40 -4.20 8.26
CA ASP A 29 -6.71 -4.35 8.90
C ASP A 29 -6.58 -5.06 10.25
N PHE A 30 -5.86 -6.18 10.25
CA PHE A 30 -5.63 -6.98 11.43
C PHE A 30 -4.83 -6.23 12.50
N ASP A 31 -3.82 -5.47 12.08
CA ASP A 31 -3.03 -4.64 12.98
C ASP A 31 -3.89 -3.53 13.60
N PHE A 32 -4.74 -2.89 12.81
CA PHE A 32 -5.69 -1.88 13.28
C PHE A 32 -6.68 -2.46 14.31
N GLU A 33 -7.28 -3.62 14.03
CA GLU A 33 -8.24 -4.27 14.92
C GLU A 33 -7.60 -4.85 16.19
N ARG A 34 -6.46 -5.55 16.08
CA ARG A 34 -5.86 -6.29 17.22
C ARG A 34 -4.94 -5.47 18.09
N LYS A 35 -4.19 -4.52 17.53
CA LYS A 35 -3.25 -3.74 18.34
C LYS A 35 -3.95 -2.62 19.11
N ALA A 36 -5.27 -2.44 18.93
CA ALA A 36 -6.05 -1.34 19.47
C ALA A 36 -5.38 0.02 19.21
N THR A 37 -4.63 0.10 18.10
CA THR A 37 -3.94 1.32 17.69
C THR A 37 -4.94 2.19 16.97
N CYS A 38 -5.07 3.45 17.41
CA CYS A 38 -5.97 4.40 16.76
C CYS A 38 -5.58 4.67 15.29
N VAL A 39 -4.35 4.33 14.88
CA VAL A 39 -3.84 4.53 13.53
C VAL A 39 -3.03 3.33 13.05
N ALA A 40 -3.27 2.87 11.83
CA ALA A 40 -2.42 1.91 11.12
C ALA A 40 -2.20 2.36 9.67
N TRP A 41 -1.00 2.12 9.10
CA TRP A 41 -0.69 2.47 7.72
C TRP A 41 0.23 1.47 7.04
N THR A 42 0.22 1.47 5.71
CA THR A 42 1.16 0.73 4.87
C THR A 42 1.50 1.54 3.62
N THR A 43 2.63 1.21 3.00
CA THR A 43 3.14 1.93 1.83
C THR A 43 3.51 0.99 0.69
N PHE A 44 3.26 1.43 -0.54
CA PHE A 44 3.66 0.73 -1.76
C PHE A 44 4.45 1.69 -2.67
N PRO A 45 5.34 1.19 -3.53
CA PRO A 45 6.00 2.06 -4.49
C PRO A 45 5.01 2.64 -5.52
N TYR A 46 5.14 3.93 -5.81
CA TYR A 46 4.29 4.62 -6.76
C TYR A 46 4.70 4.34 -8.20
N ASN A 47 3.72 3.88 -8.97
CA ASN A 47 3.60 4.03 -10.41
C ASN A 47 2.13 3.82 -10.77
N GLU A 48 1.71 4.18 -11.98
CA GLU A 48 0.30 4.08 -12.39
C GLU A 48 -0.26 2.65 -12.30
N GLU A 49 0.55 1.63 -12.55
CA GLU A 49 0.13 0.22 -12.50
C GLU A 49 -0.07 -0.25 -11.05
N ASN A 50 0.84 0.13 -10.16
CA ASN A 50 0.76 -0.15 -8.73
C ASN A 50 -0.41 0.59 -8.10
N LEU A 51 -0.67 1.85 -8.47
CA LEU A 51 -1.84 2.59 -7.99
C LEU A 51 -3.14 1.87 -8.37
N LYS A 52 -3.28 1.50 -9.65
CA LYS A 52 -4.42 0.69 -10.12
C LYS A 52 -4.52 -0.65 -9.40
N THR A 53 -3.39 -1.25 -9.02
CA THR A 53 -3.37 -2.52 -8.28
C THR A 53 -3.83 -2.33 -6.84
N VAL A 54 -3.40 -1.25 -6.17
CA VAL A 54 -3.87 -0.87 -4.84
C VAL A 54 -5.37 -0.58 -4.84
N GLU A 55 -5.87 0.21 -5.79
CA GLU A 55 -7.30 0.46 -5.93
C GLU A 55 -8.11 -0.82 -6.17
N LYS A 56 -7.61 -1.73 -7.01
CA LYS A 56 -8.24 -3.04 -7.24
C LYS A 56 -8.24 -3.90 -5.97
N ALA A 57 -7.15 -3.89 -5.21
CA ALA A 57 -7.05 -4.64 -3.96
C ALA A 57 -8.05 -4.12 -2.92
N LEU A 58 -8.15 -2.79 -2.75
CA LEU A 58 -9.12 -2.14 -1.87
C LEU A 58 -10.57 -2.52 -2.24
N LYS A 59 -10.90 -2.49 -3.54
CA LYS A 59 -12.21 -2.94 -4.05
C LYS A 59 -12.44 -4.44 -3.80
N LYS A 60 -11.43 -5.29 -3.99
CA LYS A 60 -11.52 -6.74 -3.74
C LYS A 60 -11.75 -7.06 -2.26
N LEU A 61 -11.20 -6.24 -1.36
CA LEU A 61 -11.42 -6.34 0.08
C LEU A 61 -12.73 -5.70 0.54
N ASN A 62 -13.49 -5.08 -0.38
CA ASN A 62 -14.74 -4.40 -0.09
C ASN A 62 -14.61 -3.30 0.99
N TRP A 63 -13.44 -2.65 1.07
CA TRP A 63 -13.25 -1.49 1.94
C TRP A 63 -14.00 -0.29 1.34
N ARG A 64 -14.82 0.35 2.17
CA ARG A 64 -15.52 1.58 1.82
C ARG A 64 -14.53 2.75 1.87
N VAL A 65 -14.81 3.78 1.08
CA VAL A 65 -13.95 4.98 0.98
C VAL A 65 -13.84 5.72 2.32
N GLU A 66 -14.81 5.55 3.21
CA GLU A 66 -14.81 6.09 4.58
C GLU A 66 -13.89 5.32 5.55
N GLU A 67 -13.51 4.08 5.21
CA GLU A 67 -12.72 3.22 6.10
C GLU A 67 -11.21 3.42 5.95
N TYR A 68 -10.75 4.15 4.93
CA TYR A 68 -9.33 4.35 4.68
C TYR A 68 -9.03 5.69 4.01
N ILE A 69 -7.79 6.14 4.19
CA ILE A 69 -7.20 7.27 3.48
C ILE A 69 -6.18 6.71 2.49
N LEU A 70 -6.37 7.01 1.21
CA LEU A 70 -5.43 6.68 0.13
C LEU A 70 -4.79 7.97 -0.39
N ASN A 71 -3.49 8.12 -0.18
CA ASN A 71 -2.68 9.22 -0.68
C ASN A 71 -1.50 8.69 -1.48
N TYR A 72 -0.87 9.52 -2.30
CA TYR A 72 0.36 9.16 -3.00
C TYR A 72 1.21 10.40 -3.33
N ASP A 73 2.52 10.20 -3.41
CA ASP A 73 3.50 11.16 -3.92
C ASP A 73 4.26 10.57 -5.13
N GLU A 74 5.32 11.24 -5.56
CA GLU A 74 6.14 10.85 -6.71
C GLU A 74 6.78 9.45 -6.56
N ASN A 75 6.90 8.94 -5.33
CA ASN A 75 7.63 7.73 -4.99
C ASN A 75 6.78 6.67 -4.28
N LEU A 76 5.76 7.08 -3.51
CA LEU A 76 5.02 6.17 -2.64
C LEU A 76 3.50 6.35 -2.70
N ILE A 77 2.78 5.25 -2.53
CA ILE A 77 1.35 5.17 -2.28
C ILE A 77 1.18 4.85 -0.78
N PHE A 78 0.37 5.63 -0.08
CA PHE A 78 0.06 5.47 1.34
C PHE A 78 -1.39 5.03 1.51
N VAL A 79 -1.59 3.96 2.27
CA VAL A 79 -2.92 3.55 2.73
C VAL A 79 -2.93 3.59 4.25
N LYS A 80 -3.86 4.35 4.82
CA LYS A 80 -4.00 4.55 6.26
C LYS A 80 -5.43 4.22 6.71
N LYS A 81 -5.56 3.57 7.86
CA LYS A 81 -6.80 3.50 8.66
C LYS A 81 -6.62 4.32 9.93
N ASP A 82 -7.65 5.09 10.29
CA ASP A 82 -7.67 5.95 11.46
C ASP A 82 -9.04 5.82 12.15
N LEU A 83 -9.03 5.76 13.48
CA LEU A 83 -10.21 5.93 14.33
C LEU A 83 -10.32 7.43 14.64
N GLU A 84 -10.82 8.21 13.69
CA GLU A 84 -11.30 9.57 13.97
C GLU A 84 -12.64 9.55 14.70
#